data_AF-A0A833RL13-F1
#
_entry.id   AF-A0A833RL13-F1
#
_cell.length_a   1.000
_cell.length_b   1.000
_cell.length_c   1.000
_cell.angle_alpha   90.00
_cell.angle_beta   90.00
_cell.angle_gamma   90.00
#
_symmetry.space_group_name_H-M   'P 1'
#
loop_
_entity.id
_entity.type
_entity.pdbx_description
1 polymer ?
#
loop_
_entity_poly.entity_id
_entity_poly.type
_entity_poly.pdbx_seq_one_letter_code
_entity_poly.pdbx_strand_id
1 'polypeptide(L)'
;MQLVENDFLKFAWKKRRSVYFCSDKSSTHDLVSQRISRALTTGKVKKIEQEEAFLLPDVTQRTYDQTTMNLIIDPVYIADRISWHFDSPFPDNIDAIVKEYKTARNLNPVKIIVLGPPASGKTRVARYLADHYNIHYIHVKSLIANTIDSLSKEIEDAATPPVEQDEAERTLFEDEEDVEEDRVEEMQELLDEIERNMQRTNGRLDDALLNKLFLRKLRSKECSNQGYVMDGHPKTLEQAKALFAGENVDELDEELKDEETEIETTVSIMPELVVSLEAGDEFLKERIIQRPEREIQGTHYTEEHMMRRLKEYRKRNTEDNTPLNFFDEIEIHPFIIDVEDDVCPDMFPTIYQCLQRIGPPRNYGLTAEEARDARKRAEAEARATEAAVKLQEQREFLERRRLREKKMEEWTNLMEKLKEEEEESLCLAGLPLRHYLMKYVFPTLTQGLVEVANLRPDDPVDFLVSQLL
;
A
#
# COMPACT_ATOMS: atom_id res chain seq x y z
N MET A 1 29.18 -0.16 -17.48
CA MET A 1 27.91 0.29 -18.09
C MET A 1 27.72 -0.46 -19.40
N GLN A 2 27.22 -1.69 -19.31
CA GLN A 2 26.67 -2.42 -20.45
C GLN A 2 25.17 -2.48 -20.18
N LEU A 3 24.39 -1.70 -20.94
CA LEU A 3 22.94 -1.85 -20.96
C LEU A 3 22.66 -3.04 -21.87
N VAL A 4 22.33 -4.14 -21.21
CA VAL A 4 21.89 -5.40 -21.82
C VAL A 4 20.58 -5.14 -22.54
N GLU A 5 20.62 -5.34 -23.85
CA GLU A 5 19.45 -5.60 -24.70
C GLU A 5 18.65 -6.74 -24.08
N ASN A 6 17.40 -6.48 -23.71
CA ASN A 6 16.43 -7.53 -23.45
C ASN A 6 15.24 -7.33 -24.38
N ASP A 7 15.03 -8.38 -25.16
CA ASP A 7 13.94 -8.62 -26.09
C ASP A 7 12.57 -8.31 -25.47
N PHE A 8 12.01 -7.14 -25.79
CA PHE A 8 10.58 -6.91 -25.71
C PHE A 8 9.93 -7.41 -26.99
N LEU A 9 9.30 -8.57 -26.87
CA LEU A 9 8.41 -9.18 -27.84
C LEU A 9 7.51 -8.14 -28.53
N LYS A 10 7.55 -8.21 -29.85
CA LYS A 10 6.77 -7.46 -30.84
C LYS A 10 5.26 -7.57 -30.57
N PHE A 11 4.65 -6.53 -30.00
CA PHE A 11 3.22 -6.23 -30.23
C PHE A 11 3.03 -4.75 -30.57
N ALA A 12 2.38 -4.52 -31.70
CA ALA A 12 2.45 -3.29 -32.48
C ALA A 12 1.43 -2.24 -32.04
N TRP A 13 1.72 -1.51 -30.96
CA TRP A 13 1.09 -0.21 -30.67
C TRP A 13 2.10 0.95 -30.82
N LYS A 14 2.98 0.86 -31.83
CA LYS A 14 3.90 1.94 -32.22
C LYS A 14 3.41 2.66 -33.48
N LYS A 15 2.48 3.60 -33.27
CA LYS A 15 2.24 4.86 -34.01
C LYS A 15 0.92 5.42 -33.50
N ARG A 16 0.82 6.74 -33.27
CA ARG A 16 -0.46 7.40 -32.99
C ARG A 16 -1.43 7.06 -34.14
N ARG A 17 -2.29 6.06 -33.94
CA ARG A 17 -3.44 5.81 -34.80
C ARG A 17 -4.52 6.73 -34.27
N SER A 18 -4.90 7.72 -35.07
CA SER A 18 -6.12 8.47 -34.81
C SER A 18 -7.27 7.49 -34.89
N VAL A 19 -8.05 7.35 -33.81
CA VAL A 19 -9.26 6.54 -33.84
C VAL A 19 -10.37 7.44 -34.36
N TYR A 20 -11.00 7.02 -35.45
CA TYR A 20 -12.13 7.73 -36.04
C TYR A 20 -13.39 6.95 -35.70
N PHE A 21 -14.41 7.64 -35.21
CA PHE A 21 -15.71 7.07 -34.91
C PHE A 21 -16.72 7.71 -35.85
N CYS A 22 -17.54 6.89 -36.51
CA CYS A 22 -18.68 7.35 -37.28
C CYS A 22 -19.93 7.04 -36.46
N SER A 23 -20.80 8.04 -36.27
CA SER A 23 -22.12 7.83 -35.69
C SER A 23 -23.16 8.47 -36.61
N ASP A 24 -24.14 7.69 -37.04
CA ASP A 24 -25.23 8.16 -37.91
C ASP A 24 -26.22 9.09 -37.20
N LYS A 25 -26.15 9.16 -35.87
CA LYS A 25 -26.90 10.10 -35.01
C LYS A 25 -25.90 11.05 -34.34
N SER A 26 -26.34 12.23 -33.92
CA SER A 26 -25.58 13.15 -33.07
C SER A 26 -25.30 12.49 -31.72
N SER A 27 -24.30 11.60 -31.66
CA SER A 27 -23.87 10.99 -30.41
C SER A 27 -23.23 12.10 -29.57
N THR A 28 -23.92 12.49 -28.52
CA THR A 28 -23.43 13.50 -27.58
C THR A 28 -22.26 12.90 -26.81
N HIS A 29 -21.28 13.75 -26.47
CA HIS A 29 -20.14 13.36 -25.62
C HIS A 29 -20.61 12.70 -24.30
N ASP A 30 -21.80 13.09 -23.84
CA ASP A 30 -22.51 12.52 -22.69
C ASP A 30 -22.80 11.03 -22.87
N LEU A 31 -23.39 10.62 -23.99
CA LEU A 31 -23.73 9.22 -24.25
C LEU A 31 -22.47 8.34 -24.30
N VAL A 32 -21.42 8.84 -24.96
CA VAL A 32 -20.13 8.14 -25.05
C VAL A 32 -19.49 8.00 -23.67
N SER A 33 -19.48 9.08 -22.89
CA SER A 33 -18.93 9.08 -21.52
C SER A 33 -19.70 8.15 -20.60
N GLN A 34 -21.03 8.12 -20.71
CA GLN A 34 -21.90 7.23 -19.94
C GLN A 34 -21.66 5.77 -20.30
N ARG A 35 -21.53 5.43 -21.59
CA ARG A 35 -21.23 4.06 -22.04
C ARG A 35 -19.86 3.60 -21.58
N ILE A 36 -18.83 4.45 -21.66
CA ILE A 36 -17.50 4.16 -21.12
C ILE A 36 -17.58 3.95 -19.60
N SER A 37 -18.27 4.84 -18.88
CA SER A 37 -18.42 4.75 -17.42
C SER A 37 -19.15 3.48 -17.00
N ARG A 38 -20.20 3.05 -17.72
CA ARG A 38 -20.93 1.80 -17.47
C ARG A 38 -20.09 0.56 -17.74
N ALA A 39 -19.26 0.59 -18.78
CA ALA A 39 -18.41 -0.55 -19.14
C ALA A 39 -17.22 -0.74 -18.16
N LEU A 40 -16.57 0.36 -17.75
CA LEU A 40 -15.36 0.32 -16.93
C LEU A 40 -15.59 0.52 -15.43
N THR A 41 -16.68 1.18 -15.02
CA THR A 41 -16.87 1.68 -13.63
C THR A 41 -18.33 1.50 -13.16
N THR A 42 -18.84 2.40 -12.31
CA THR A 42 -20.19 2.42 -11.75
C THR A 42 -21.26 2.97 -12.69
N GLY A 43 -20.89 3.52 -13.85
CA GLY A 43 -21.84 4.15 -14.79
C GLY A 43 -22.30 5.55 -14.41
N LYS A 44 -21.98 6.04 -13.21
CA LYS A 44 -22.24 7.42 -12.79
C LYS A 44 -21.33 8.37 -13.57
N VAL A 45 -21.89 9.48 -14.04
CA VAL A 45 -21.15 10.53 -14.76
C VAL A 45 -21.45 11.86 -14.08
N LYS A 46 -20.40 12.60 -13.74
CA LYS A 46 -20.52 13.95 -13.22
C LYS A 46 -20.33 14.94 -14.38
N LYS A 47 -21.36 15.74 -14.67
CA LYS A 47 -21.24 16.88 -15.56
C LYS A 47 -20.45 17.98 -14.85
N ILE A 48 -19.50 18.58 -15.56
CA ILE A 48 -18.62 19.62 -15.04
C ILE A 48 -18.74 20.82 -15.96
N GLU A 49 -19.00 21.97 -15.37
CA GLU A 49 -19.08 23.21 -16.12
C GLU A 49 -17.72 23.61 -16.70
N GLN A 50 -17.73 24.32 -17.82
CA GLN A 50 -16.50 24.71 -18.51
C GLN A 50 -15.55 25.53 -17.63
N GLU A 51 -16.10 26.33 -16.72
CA GLU A 51 -15.36 27.15 -15.76
C GLU A 51 -14.67 26.31 -14.67
N GLU A 52 -15.28 25.19 -14.30
CA GLU A 52 -14.77 24.27 -13.27
C GLU A 52 -13.80 23.23 -13.83
N ALA A 53 -13.75 23.06 -15.16
CA ALA A 53 -12.91 22.05 -15.81
C ALA A 53 -11.42 22.18 -15.44
N PHE A 54 -10.92 23.41 -15.25
CA PHE A 54 -9.52 23.67 -14.86
C PHE A 54 -9.24 23.50 -13.36
N LEU A 55 -10.28 23.34 -12.52
CA LEU A 55 -10.09 22.98 -11.12
C LEU A 55 -9.61 21.52 -10.99
N LEU A 56 -9.88 20.69 -12.00
CA LEU A 56 -9.40 19.32 -12.04
C LEU A 56 -7.92 19.27 -12.45
N PRO A 57 -7.03 18.70 -11.60
CA PRO A 57 -5.59 18.68 -11.84
C PRO A 57 -5.16 17.76 -13.01
N ASP A 58 -6.10 16.95 -13.52
CA ASP A 58 -5.89 16.02 -14.64
C ASP A 58 -6.27 16.62 -16.00
N VAL A 59 -7.04 17.72 -16.00
CA VAL A 59 -7.45 18.40 -17.23
C VAL A 59 -6.35 19.37 -17.63
N THR A 60 -5.47 18.92 -18.52
CA THR A 60 -4.52 19.83 -19.16
C THR A 60 -5.22 20.70 -20.20
N GLN A 61 -4.68 21.89 -20.49
CA GLN A 61 -5.19 22.75 -21.56
C GLN A 61 -5.38 21.99 -22.88
N ARG A 62 -4.43 21.12 -23.23
CA ARG A 62 -4.54 20.27 -24.42
C ARG A 62 -5.72 19.30 -24.36
N THR A 63 -5.98 18.69 -23.21
CA THR A 63 -7.11 17.77 -23.03
C THR A 63 -8.42 18.54 -23.17
N TYR A 64 -8.51 19.71 -22.52
CA TYR A 64 -9.66 20.60 -22.60
C TYR A 64 -9.97 21.01 -24.04
N ASP A 65 -8.97 21.48 -24.77
CA ASP A 65 -9.11 21.86 -26.19
C ASP A 65 -9.57 20.66 -27.02
N GLN A 66 -9.04 19.46 -26.78
CA GLN A 66 -9.42 18.25 -27.51
C GLN A 66 -10.86 17.80 -27.23
N THR A 67 -11.35 17.92 -26.00
CA THR A 67 -12.71 17.49 -25.62
C THR A 67 -13.78 18.51 -25.99
N THR A 68 -13.43 19.80 -26.08
CA THR A 68 -14.35 20.89 -26.44
C THR A 68 -14.42 21.17 -27.94
N MET A 69 -13.45 20.65 -28.71
CA MET A 69 -13.36 20.87 -30.14
C MET A 69 -14.49 20.16 -30.91
N ASN A 70 -15.45 20.95 -31.41
CA ASN A 70 -16.52 20.48 -32.30
C ASN A 70 -16.17 20.77 -33.77
N LEU A 71 -15.42 19.86 -34.41
CA LEU A 71 -15.09 19.96 -35.84
C LEU A 71 -16.11 19.20 -36.69
N ILE A 72 -16.78 19.91 -37.58
CA ILE A 72 -17.58 19.31 -38.66
C ILE A 72 -16.62 18.91 -39.78
N ILE A 73 -16.51 17.61 -40.06
CA ILE A 73 -15.66 17.07 -41.13
C ILE A 73 -16.56 16.56 -42.25
N ASP A 74 -16.45 17.14 -43.44
CA ASP A 74 -17.10 16.60 -44.64
C ASP A 74 -16.32 15.38 -45.16
N PRO A 75 -16.92 14.17 -45.20
CA PRO A 75 -16.20 12.92 -45.46
C PRO A 75 -15.96 12.64 -46.95
N VAL A 76 -15.68 13.66 -47.76
CA VAL A 76 -15.53 13.52 -49.23
C VAL A 76 -14.33 12.64 -49.61
N TYR A 77 -13.30 12.54 -48.75
CA TYR A 77 -12.04 11.84 -49.04
C TYR A 77 -11.69 10.70 -48.08
N ILE A 78 -12.54 10.44 -47.07
CA ILE A 78 -12.19 9.57 -45.94
C ILE A 78 -12.68 8.13 -46.18
N ALA A 79 -13.84 7.96 -46.83
CA ALA A 79 -14.48 6.65 -47.00
C ALA A 79 -13.59 5.63 -47.74
N ASP A 80 -12.87 6.05 -48.79
CA ASP A 80 -12.10 5.14 -49.65
C ASP A 80 -10.69 4.79 -49.10
N ARG A 81 -10.26 5.41 -48.00
CA ARG A 81 -8.88 5.29 -47.48
C ARG A 81 -8.76 4.71 -46.07
N ILE A 82 -9.88 4.45 -45.40
CA ILE A 82 -9.91 3.90 -44.04
C ILE A 82 -10.54 2.51 -44.07
N SER A 83 -9.85 1.53 -43.49
CA SER A 83 -10.42 0.24 -43.15
C SER A 83 -11.12 0.35 -41.80
N TRP A 84 -12.45 0.23 -41.79
CA TRP A 84 -13.23 0.17 -40.55
C TRP A 84 -12.92 -1.15 -39.82
N HIS A 85 -12.66 -1.05 -38.51
CA HIS A 85 -12.45 -2.23 -37.67
C HIS A 85 -13.79 -2.76 -37.13
N PHE A 86 -14.75 -1.86 -36.94
CA PHE A 86 -16.12 -2.18 -36.58
C PHE A 86 -17.06 -1.44 -37.52
N ASP A 87 -18.10 -2.12 -37.98
CA ASP A 87 -19.12 -1.57 -38.88
C ASP A 87 -20.26 -0.89 -38.10
N SER A 88 -20.26 -1.00 -36.77
CA SER A 88 -21.26 -0.43 -35.86
C SER A 88 -20.72 0.78 -35.06
N PRO A 89 -21.61 1.64 -34.52
CA PRO A 89 -21.22 2.79 -33.71
C PRO A 89 -20.41 2.42 -32.46
N PHE A 90 -19.61 3.37 -31.96
CA PHE A 90 -18.80 3.18 -30.76
C PHE A 90 -19.58 2.74 -29.51
N PRO A 91 -20.77 3.30 -29.19
CA PRO A 91 -21.55 2.88 -28.02
C PRO A 91 -21.89 1.40 -27.97
N ASP A 92 -21.98 0.74 -29.12
CA ASP A 92 -22.41 -0.65 -29.26
C ASP A 92 -21.22 -1.62 -29.26
N ASN A 93 -20.01 -1.13 -29.56
CA ASN A 93 -18.78 -1.91 -29.56
C ASN A 93 -17.92 -1.72 -28.30
N ILE A 94 -18.44 -1.03 -27.28
CA ILE A 94 -17.67 -0.65 -26.10
C ILE A 94 -17.07 -1.88 -25.40
N ASP A 95 -17.81 -2.98 -25.31
CA ASP A 95 -17.34 -4.18 -24.62
C ASP A 95 -16.20 -4.88 -25.36
N ALA A 96 -16.27 -4.94 -26.70
CA ALA A 96 -15.19 -5.46 -27.53
C ALA A 96 -13.93 -4.59 -27.42
N ILE A 97 -14.09 -3.27 -27.42
CA ILE A 97 -13.00 -2.31 -27.27
C ILE A 97 -12.38 -2.40 -25.86
N VAL A 98 -13.20 -2.60 -24.83
CA VAL A 98 -12.71 -2.80 -23.45
C VAL A 98 -11.95 -4.12 -23.34
N LYS A 99 -12.43 -5.20 -23.96
CA LYS A 99 -11.71 -6.49 -24.04
C LYS A 99 -10.36 -6.31 -24.76
N GLU A 100 -10.33 -5.60 -25.89
CA GLU A 100 -9.08 -5.28 -26.61
C GLU A 100 -8.14 -4.43 -25.74
N TYR A 101 -8.65 -3.40 -25.08
CA TYR A 101 -7.88 -2.52 -24.21
C TYR A 101 -7.26 -3.27 -23.04
N LYS A 102 -8.03 -4.13 -22.37
CA LYS A 102 -7.55 -4.99 -21.28
C LYS A 102 -6.43 -5.91 -21.77
N THR A 103 -6.64 -6.57 -22.91
CA THR A 103 -5.67 -7.48 -23.52
C THR A 103 -4.38 -6.75 -23.94
N ALA A 104 -4.50 -5.60 -24.60
CA ALA A 104 -3.34 -4.83 -25.08
C ALA A 104 -2.47 -4.28 -23.93
N ARG A 105 -3.06 -4.01 -22.77
CA ARG A 105 -2.35 -3.53 -21.59
C ARG A 105 -2.03 -4.62 -20.56
N ASN A 106 -2.36 -5.88 -20.86
CA ASN A 106 -2.24 -7.00 -19.92
C ASN A 106 -2.91 -6.72 -18.56
N LEU A 107 -4.08 -6.05 -18.61
CA LEU A 107 -4.88 -5.74 -17.42
C LEU A 107 -5.67 -6.98 -17.02
N ASN A 108 -5.06 -7.79 -16.17
CA ASN A 108 -5.66 -8.99 -15.63
C ASN A 108 -5.92 -8.79 -14.14
N PRO A 109 -7.20 -8.67 -13.71
CA PRO A 109 -7.56 -8.48 -12.31
C PRO A 109 -7.11 -9.68 -11.49
N VAL A 110 -6.31 -9.42 -10.45
CA VAL A 110 -5.80 -10.48 -9.57
C VAL A 110 -6.90 -10.86 -8.58
N LYS A 111 -7.27 -12.15 -8.57
CA LYS A 111 -8.36 -12.68 -7.74
C LYS A 111 -7.81 -13.77 -6.84
N ILE A 112 -7.88 -13.54 -5.53
CA ILE A 112 -7.23 -14.39 -4.53
C ILE A 112 -8.24 -14.81 -3.47
N ILE A 113 -8.17 -16.06 -3.04
CA ILE A 113 -8.89 -16.55 -1.88
C ILE A 113 -7.87 -16.98 -0.83
N VAL A 114 -8.01 -16.51 0.41
CA VAL A 114 -7.17 -16.92 1.54
C VAL A 114 -7.99 -17.73 2.53
N LEU A 115 -7.65 -19.01 2.65
CA LEU A 115 -8.28 -19.98 3.53
C LEU A 115 -7.30 -20.40 4.64
N GLY A 116 -7.85 -20.97 5.71
CA GLY A 116 -7.05 -21.48 6.83
C GLY A 116 -7.78 -21.43 8.18
N PRO A 117 -7.21 -22.08 9.21
CA PRO A 117 -7.82 -22.15 10.53
C PRO A 117 -7.92 -20.76 11.19
N PRO A 118 -8.78 -20.60 12.21
CA PRO A 118 -8.78 -19.37 13.01
C PRO A 118 -7.38 -19.12 13.60
N ALA A 119 -6.97 -17.85 13.70
CA ALA A 119 -5.68 -17.41 14.23
C ALA A 119 -4.42 -17.72 13.38
N SER A 120 -4.56 -18.32 12.19
CA SER A 120 -3.43 -18.54 11.27
C SER A 120 -2.83 -17.24 10.72
N GLY A 121 -3.55 -16.12 10.82
CA GLY A 121 -3.12 -14.82 10.27
C GLY A 121 -3.64 -14.53 8.86
N LYS A 122 -4.60 -15.31 8.35
CA LYS A 122 -5.27 -15.08 7.05
C LYS A 122 -5.69 -13.63 6.81
N THR A 123 -6.32 -12.97 7.78
CA THR A 123 -6.72 -11.56 7.67
C THR A 123 -5.54 -10.62 7.44
N ARG A 124 -4.38 -10.92 8.03
CA ARG A 124 -3.16 -10.12 7.86
C ARG A 124 -2.58 -10.30 6.46
N VAL A 125 -2.46 -11.55 6.00
CA VAL A 125 -2.01 -11.88 4.64
C VAL A 125 -2.97 -11.28 3.60
N ALA A 126 -4.27 -11.45 3.79
CA ALA A 126 -5.29 -10.96 2.87
C ALA A 126 -5.30 -9.43 2.75
N ARG A 127 -5.17 -8.69 3.86
CA ARG A 127 -5.03 -7.22 3.82
C ARG A 127 -3.76 -6.78 3.14
N TYR A 128 -2.63 -7.42 3.46
CA TYR A 128 -1.37 -7.08 2.81
C TYR A 128 -1.44 -7.28 1.30
N LEU A 129 -2.02 -8.39 0.84
CA LEU A 129 -2.22 -8.65 -0.58
C LEU A 129 -3.17 -7.62 -1.21
N ALA A 130 -4.26 -7.27 -0.52
CA ALA A 130 -5.18 -6.24 -0.99
C ALA A 130 -4.48 -4.88 -1.19
N ASP A 131 -3.66 -4.45 -0.21
CA ASP A 131 -2.91 -3.20 -0.28
C ASP A 131 -1.80 -3.23 -1.34
N HIS A 132 -1.06 -4.33 -1.43
CA HIS A 132 0.06 -4.48 -2.37
C HIS A 132 -0.41 -4.49 -3.83
N TYR A 133 -1.51 -5.18 -4.12
CA TYR A 133 -2.09 -5.23 -5.46
C TYR A 133 -3.12 -4.14 -5.72
N ASN A 134 -3.44 -3.30 -4.73
CA ASN A 134 -4.53 -2.31 -4.77
C ASN A 134 -5.82 -2.92 -5.32
N ILE A 135 -6.30 -3.96 -4.65
CA ILE A 135 -7.49 -4.74 -4.98
C ILE A 135 -8.45 -4.80 -3.79
N HIS A 136 -9.71 -5.13 -4.05
CA HIS A 136 -10.75 -5.06 -3.03
C HIS A 136 -10.62 -6.17 -1.99
N TYR A 137 -10.50 -5.78 -0.72
CA TYR A 137 -10.55 -6.71 0.41
C TYR A 137 -12.00 -7.07 0.74
N ILE A 138 -12.36 -8.35 0.62
CA ILE A 138 -13.69 -8.86 0.89
C ILE A 138 -13.64 -9.77 2.11
N HIS A 139 -14.34 -9.37 3.16
CA HIS A 139 -14.53 -10.16 4.37
C HIS A 139 -16.01 -10.14 4.73
N VAL A 140 -16.56 -11.29 5.16
CA VAL A 140 -18.00 -11.47 5.42
C VAL A 140 -18.61 -10.31 6.23
N LYS A 141 -18.01 -9.94 7.37
CA LYS A 141 -18.55 -8.86 8.21
C LYS A 141 -18.50 -7.48 7.53
N SER A 142 -17.42 -7.22 6.80
CA SER A 142 -17.22 -5.94 6.10
C SER A 142 -18.14 -5.86 4.88
N LEU A 143 -18.36 -6.98 4.20
CA LEU A 143 -19.27 -7.09 3.07
C LEU A 143 -20.69 -6.71 3.51
N ILE A 144 -21.20 -7.32 4.59
CA ILE A 144 -22.55 -7.06 5.10
C ILE A 144 -22.72 -5.59 5.50
N ALA A 145 -21.75 -5.04 6.24
CA ALA A 145 -21.80 -3.64 6.65
C ALA A 145 -21.77 -2.69 5.44
N ASN A 146 -20.88 -2.95 4.48
CA ASN A 146 -20.75 -2.12 3.28
C ASN A 146 -21.97 -2.23 2.38
N THR A 147 -22.60 -3.40 2.27
CA THR A 147 -23.83 -3.57 1.48
C THR A 147 -24.99 -2.82 2.11
N ILE A 148 -25.14 -2.89 3.44
CA ILE A 148 -26.17 -2.11 4.15
C ILE A 148 -25.95 -0.60 3.93
N ASP A 149 -24.71 -0.12 4.09
CA ASP A 149 -24.37 1.29 3.89
C ASP A 149 -24.58 1.74 2.43
N SER A 150 -24.18 0.92 1.46
CA SER A 150 -24.37 1.23 0.03
C SER A 150 -25.85 1.27 -0.34
N LEU A 151 -26.64 0.28 0.10
CA LEU A 151 -28.08 0.26 -0.15
C LEU A 151 -28.77 1.45 0.53
N SER A 152 -28.42 1.77 1.78
CA SER A 152 -29.01 2.92 2.47
C SER A 152 -28.72 4.25 1.78
N LYS A 153 -27.50 4.42 1.25
CA LYS A 153 -27.12 5.61 0.49
C LYS A 153 -27.80 5.69 -0.86
N GLU A 154 -27.91 4.57 -1.57
CA GLU A 154 -28.61 4.52 -2.85
C GLU A 154 -30.10 4.86 -2.68
N ILE A 155 -30.73 4.40 -1.60
CA ILE A 155 -32.11 4.77 -1.25
C ILE A 155 -32.23 6.26 -0.88
N GLU A 156 -31.29 6.80 -0.10
CA GLU A 156 -31.28 8.22 0.27
C GLU A 156 -31.06 9.14 -0.96
N ASP A 157 -30.13 8.76 -1.83
CA ASP A 157 -29.85 9.47 -3.08
C ASP A 157 -31.09 9.45 -4.00
N ALA A 158 -31.79 8.33 -4.10
CA ALA A 158 -33.02 8.21 -4.90
C ALA A 158 -34.21 8.98 -4.29
N ALA A 159 -34.29 9.08 -2.97
CA ALA A 159 -35.33 9.85 -2.28
C ALA A 159 -35.14 11.38 -2.38
N THR A 160 -33.96 11.84 -2.82
CA THR A 160 -33.67 13.26 -2.97
C THR A 160 -34.05 13.71 -4.39
N PRO A 161 -35.09 14.54 -4.58
CA PRO A 161 -35.47 14.96 -5.92
C PRO A 161 -34.32 15.75 -6.58
N PRO A 162 -34.09 15.58 -7.89
CA PRO A 162 -33.06 16.33 -8.60
C PRO A 162 -33.27 17.84 -8.39
N VAL A 163 -32.21 18.53 -7.96
CA VAL A 163 -32.21 19.99 -7.86
C VAL A 163 -32.41 20.57 -9.27
N GLU A 164 -33.51 21.33 -9.43
CA GLU A 164 -33.95 22.10 -10.61
C GLU A 164 -33.00 22.06 -11.82
N GLN A 165 -33.26 21.12 -12.74
CA GLN A 165 -32.83 21.22 -14.14
C GLN A 165 -34.06 21.55 -14.99
N ASP A 166 -33.88 22.48 -15.94
CA ASP A 166 -34.89 23.21 -16.68
C ASP A 166 -36.09 22.36 -17.18
N GLU A 167 -37.29 22.94 -17.07
CA GLU A 167 -38.62 22.36 -17.37
C GLU A 167 -38.82 21.84 -18.82
N ALA A 168 -37.81 21.90 -19.68
CA ALA A 168 -37.93 21.59 -21.11
C ALA A 168 -37.59 20.13 -21.50
N GLU A 169 -36.98 19.32 -20.62
CA GLU A 169 -36.60 17.91 -20.92
C GLU A 169 -37.57 16.84 -20.35
N ARG A 170 -38.63 17.25 -19.64
CA ARG A 170 -39.59 16.34 -18.98
C ARG A 170 -40.55 15.56 -19.89
N THR A 171 -40.40 15.60 -21.22
CA THR A 171 -41.38 14.99 -22.15
C THR A 171 -40.90 13.73 -22.87
N LEU A 172 -39.78 13.13 -22.46
CA LEU A 172 -39.23 11.90 -23.06
C LEU A 172 -38.95 10.75 -22.06
N PHE A 173 -39.28 10.90 -20.78
CA PHE A 173 -38.85 9.98 -19.71
C PHE A 173 -39.99 9.44 -18.81
N GLU A 174 -41.23 9.43 -19.27
CA GLU A 174 -42.34 8.81 -18.50
C GLU A 174 -42.14 7.29 -18.31
N ASP A 175 -41.32 6.62 -19.13
CA ASP A 175 -41.02 5.18 -18.99
C ASP A 175 -39.75 4.87 -18.13
N GLU A 176 -38.94 5.86 -17.72
CA GLU A 176 -37.73 5.63 -16.89
C GLU A 176 -37.98 5.88 -15.39
N GLU A 177 -38.97 6.71 -15.02
CA GLU A 177 -39.33 6.96 -13.61
C GLU A 177 -39.91 5.70 -12.94
N ASP A 178 -40.78 4.95 -13.65
CA ASP A 178 -41.36 3.70 -13.14
C ASP A 178 -40.29 2.61 -12.88
N VAL A 179 -39.21 2.57 -13.68
CA VAL A 179 -38.13 1.58 -13.54
C VAL A 179 -37.18 1.91 -12.37
N GLU A 180 -36.99 3.19 -12.05
CA GLU A 180 -36.21 3.59 -10.87
C GLU A 180 -36.97 3.35 -9.57
N GLU A 181 -38.29 3.56 -9.53
CA GLU A 181 -39.11 3.26 -8.35
C GLU A 181 -39.09 1.76 -8.02
N ASP A 182 -39.32 0.87 -9.00
CA ASP A 182 -39.27 -0.58 -8.81
C ASP A 182 -37.92 -1.07 -8.25
N ARG A 183 -36.80 -0.50 -8.75
CA ARG A 183 -35.45 -0.84 -8.27
C ARG A 183 -35.21 -0.41 -6.83
N VAL A 184 -35.73 0.75 -6.44
CA VAL A 184 -35.61 1.25 -5.06
C VAL A 184 -36.41 0.38 -4.11
N GLU A 185 -37.59 -0.09 -4.51
CA GLU A 185 -38.39 -1.05 -3.74
C GLU A 185 -37.63 -2.37 -3.54
N GLU A 186 -37.08 -2.96 -4.60
CA GLU A 186 -36.26 -4.19 -4.49
C GLU A 186 -35.04 -4.00 -3.56
N MET A 187 -34.36 -2.85 -3.64
CA MET A 187 -33.23 -2.53 -2.77
C MET A 187 -33.64 -2.42 -1.30
N GLN A 188 -34.82 -1.86 -1.02
CA GLN A 188 -35.39 -1.78 0.32
C GLN A 188 -35.76 -3.18 0.84
N GLU A 189 -36.40 -4.02 0.02
CA GLU A 189 -36.77 -5.38 0.40
C GLU A 189 -35.55 -6.24 0.76
N LEU A 190 -34.48 -6.14 -0.03
CA LEU A 190 -33.22 -6.83 0.23
C LEU A 190 -32.55 -6.34 1.53
N LEU A 191 -32.59 -5.03 1.81
CA LEU A 191 -32.07 -4.47 3.05
C LEU A 191 -32.85 -5.01 4.26
N ASP A 192 -34.18 -4.98 4.17
CA ASP A 192 -35.09 -5.52 5.17
C ASP A 192 -34.87 -7.02 5.40
N GLU A 193 -34.65 -7.79 4.35
CA GLU A 193 -34.36 -9.22 4.45
C GLU A 193 -33.05 -9.48 5.19
N ILE A 194 -31.99 -8.73 4.86
CA ILE A 194 -30.69 -8.82 5.53
C ILE A 194 -30.82 -8.48 7.01
N GLU A 195 -31.50 -7.39 7.35
CA GLU A 195 -31.69 -6.97 8.74
C GLU A 195 -32.53 -7.97 9.54
N ARG A 196 -33.63 -8.48 8.97
CA ARG A 196 -34.47 -9.51 9.60
C ARG A 196 -33.69 -10.80 9.84
N ASN A 197 -32.86 -11.22 8.88
CA ASN A 197 -32.04 -12.42 9.02
C ASN A 197 -30.97 -12.25 10.10
N MET A 198 -30.29 -11.09 10.14
CA MET A 198 -29.32 -10.78 11.19
C MET A 198 -29.94 -10.76 12.60
N GLN A 199 -31.16 -10.22 12.74
CA GLN A 199 -31.88 -10.19 14.02
C GLN A 199 -32.24 -11.60 14.50
N ARG A 200 -32.63 -12.50 13.58
CA ARG A 200 -33.00 -13.88 13.90
C ARG A 200 -31.81 -14.74 14.29
N THR A 201 -30.68 -14.58 13.60
CA THR A 201 -29.53 -15.50 13.72
C THR A 201 -28.39 -14.90 14.56
N ASN A 202 -28.69 -13.90 15.39
CA ASN A 202 -27.76 -13.27 16.34
C ASN A 202 -26.49 -12.74 15.63
N GLY A 203 -26.68 -12.03 14.50
CA GLY A 203 -25.61 -11.41 13.71
C GLY A 203 -24.89 -12.35 12.72
N ARG A 204 -25.51 -13.47 12.35
CA ARG A 204 -25.08 -14.32 11.22
C ARG A 204 -26.12 -14.26 10.11
N LEU A 205 -25.67 -14.42 8.87
CA LEU A 205 -26.56 -14.57 7.72
C LEU A 205 -26.63 -16.03 7.32
N ASP A 206 -27.79 -16.45 6.82
CA ASP A 206 -27.97 -17.74 6.17
C ASP A 206 -27.09 -17.84 4.92
N ASP A 207 -26.60 -19.05 4.65
CA ASP A 207 -25.61 -19.29 3.59
C ASP A 207 -26.15 -18.91 2.19
N ALA A 208 -27.45 -19.07 1.93
CA ALA A 208 -28.08 -18.68 0.68
C ALA A 208 -28.03 -17.16 0.44
N LEU A 209 -28.43 -16.37 1.43
CA LEU A 209 -28.40 -14.90 1.34
C LEU A 209 -26.96 -14.39 1.31
N LEU A 210 -26.06 -15.01 2.07
CA LEU A 210 -24.64 -14.69 2.02
C LEU A 210 -24.05 -14.92 0.62
N ASN A 211 -24.41 -16.03 -0.04
CA ASN A 211 -23.99 -16.32 -1.40
C ASN A 211 -24.49 -15.26 -2.39
N LYS A 212 -25.77 -14.83 -2.29
CA LYS A 212 -26.32 -13.74 -3.10
C LYS A 212 -25.52 -12.45 -2.95
N LEU A 213 -25.15 -12.08 -1.72
CA LEU A 213 -24.33 -10.88 -1.44
C LEU A 213 -22.92 -10.99 -2.04
N PHE A 214 -22.28 -12.16 -1.92
CA PHE A 214 -20.98 -12.40 -2.52
C PHE A 214 -21.05 -12.32 -4.05
N LEU A 215 -22.04 -12.96 -4.68
CA LEU A 215 -22.23 -12.92 -6.13
C LEU A 215 -22.45 -11.48 -6.62
N ARG A 216 -23.32 -10.70 -5.96
CA ARG A 216 -23.52 -9.27 -6.29
C ARG A 216 -22.22 -8.48 -6.19
N LYS A 217 -21.41 -8.68 -5.14
CA LYS A 217 -20.14 -7.95 -5.00
C LYS A 217 -19.07 -8.44 -5.97
N LEU A 218 -18.94 -9.73 -6.21
CA LEU A 218 -17.96 -10.30 -7.14
C LEU A 218 -18.26 -9.93 -8.61
N ARG A 219 -19.55 -9.81 -8.97
CA ARG A 219 -20.01 -9.31 -10.29
C ARG A 219 -19.84 -7.81 -10.45
N SER A 220 -19.69 -7.06 -9.36
CA SER A 220 -19.48 -5.61 -9.43
C SER A 220 -18.22 -5.28 -10.26
N LYS A 221 -18.28 -4.17 -11.01
CA LYS A 221 -17.17 -3.74 -11.87
C LYS A 221 -15.89 -3.46 -11.09
N GLU A 222 -16.01 -3.07 -9.82
CA GLU A 222 -14.90 -2.96 -8.87
C GLU A 222 -14.10 -4.25 -8.76
N CYS A 223 -14.77 -5.37 -8.48
CA CYS A 223 -14.12 -6.66 -8.28
C CYS A 223 -13.74 -7.33 -9.60
N SER A 224 -14.55 -7.14 -10.65
CA SER A 224 -14.29 -7.71 -11.98
C SER A 224 -13.17 -6.99 -12.73
N ASN A 225 -13.01 -5.66 -12.59
CA ASN A 225 -11.96 -4.92 -13.29
C ASN A 225 -10.67 -4.76 -12.46
N GLN A 226 -10.76 -4.57 -11.14
CA GLN A 226 -9.56 -4.37 -10.32
C GLN A 226 -9.06 -5.69 -9.71
N GLY A 227 -9.97 -6.59 -9.36
CA GLY A 227 -9.67 -7.83 -8.64
C GLY A 227 -10.14 -7.79 -7.19
N TYR A 228 -9.95 -8.90 -6.49
CA TYR A 228 -10.41 -9.06 -5.10
C TYR A 228 -9.53 -10.03 -4.29
N VAL A 229 -9.54 -9.85 -2.97
CA VAL A 229 -9.04 -10.84 -2.01
C VAL A 229 -10.16 -11.24 -1.05
N MET A 230 -10.54 -12.51 -1.05
CA MET A 230 -11.51 -13.04 -0.09
C MET A 230 -10.82 -13.61 1.15
N ASP A 231 -11.21 -13.12 2.34
CA ASP A 231 -10.69 -13.59 3.62
C ASP A 231 -11.63 -14.63 4.27
N GLY A 232 -11.19 -15.90 4.26
CA GLY A 232 -11.79 -16.97 5.05
C GLY A 232 -13.16 -17.45 4.60
N HIS A 233 -13.49 -17.27 3.31
CA HIS A 233 -14.68 -17.78 2.64
C HIS A 233 -14.31 -18.20 1.21
N PRO A 234 -14.85 -19.31 0.65
CA PRO A 234 -15.83 -20.26 1.20
C PRO A 234 -15.29 -21.14 2.35
N LYS A 235 -16.18 -21.60 3.25
CA LYS A 235 -15.79 -22.45 4.41
C LYS A 235 -16.14 -23.92 4.24
N THR A 236 -17.07 -24.22 3.34
CA THR A 236 -17.54 -25.57 3.04
C THR A 236 -17.47 -25.80 1.54
N LEU A 237 -17.38 -27.07 1.15
CA LEU A 237 -17.43 -27.46 -0.26
C LEU A 237 -18.74 -27.05 -0.92
N GLU A 238 -19.86 -27.15 -0.20
CA GLU A 238 -21.18 -26.67 -0.66
C GLU A 238 -21.19 -25.16 -0.95
N GLN A 239 -20.57 -24.34 -0.09
CA GLN A 239 -20.44 -22.90 -0.33
C GLN A 239 -19.55 -22.60 -1.53
N ALA A 240 -18.47 -23.35 -1.73
CA ALA A 240 -17.60 -23.18 -2.89
C ALA A 240 -18.36 -23.52 -4.18
N LYS A 241 -19.08 -24.65 -4.20
CA LYS A 241 -19.94 -25.04 -5.33
C LYS A 241 -21.03 -24.00 -5.58
N ALA A 242 -21.73 -23.56 -4.54
CA ALA A 242 -22.81 -22.59 -4.70
C ALA A 242 -22.34 -21.24 -5.28
N LEU A 243 -21.10 -20.82 -5.00
CA LEU A 243 -20.53 -19.57 -5.53
C LEU A 243 -19.91 -19.70 -6.92
N PHE A 244 -19.32 -20.85 -7.25
CA PHE A 244 -18.47 -20.99 -8.43
C PHE A 244 -18.93 -22.06 -9.42
N ALA A 245 -19.81 -22.99 -9.05
CA ALA A 245 -20.29 -24.06 -9.94
C ALA A 245 -21.40 -23.63 -10.91
N GLY A 246 -21.81 -22.35 -10.90
CA GLY A 246 -22.78 -21.80 -11.86
C GLY A 246 -24.24 -22.21 -11.66
N GLU A 247 -24.54 -23.22 -10.83
CA GLU A 247 -25.89 -23.81 -10.69
C GLU A 247 -26.97 -22.92 -10.04
N ASN A 248 -26.62 -21.78 -9.42
CA ASN A 248 -27.59 -20.93 -8.69
C ASN A 248 -27.89 -19.59 -9.37
N VAL A 249 -27.59 -19.44 -10.67
CA VAL A 249 -27.84 -18.20 -11.40
C VAL A 249 -29.29 -18.09 -11.91
N ASP A 250 -30.03 -19.21 -11.90
CA ASP A 250 -31.38 -19.34 -12.46
C ASP A 250 -32.46 -18.43 -11.83
N GLU A 251 -32.27 -17.90 -10.62
CA GLU A 251 -33.32 -17.16 -9.89
C GLU A 251 -33.17 -15.63 -9.89
N LEU A 252 -32.10 -15.05 -10.45
CA LEU A 252 -31.82 -13.61 -10.32
C LEU A 252 -31.88 -12.79 -11.62
N ASP A 253 -31.87 -13.42 -12.80
CA ASP A 253 -31.88 -12.72 -14.10
C ASP A 253 -32.83 -13.44 -15.09
N GLU A 254 -34.15 -13.25 -14.98
CA GLU A 254 -35.13 -13.73 -15.99
C GLU A 254 -34.99 -13.00 -17.35
N GLU A 255 -34.17 -11.94 -17.47
CA GLU A 255 -34.09 -11.07 -18.65
C GLU A 255 -32.89 -11.29 -19.60
N LEU A 256 -31.91 -12.15 -19.29
CA LEU A 256 -30.74 -12.38 -20.17
C LEU A 256 -30.45 -13.88 -20.38
N LYS A 257 -31.38 -14.56 -21.05
CA LYS A 257 -31.30 -15.99 -21.42
C LYS A 257 -30.40 -16.23 -22.64
N ASP A 258 -29.12 -15.91 -22.55
CA ASP A 258 -28.11 -16.37 -23.51
C ASP A 258 -27.02 -17.16 -22.78
N GLU A 259 -26.97 -18.48 -23.00
CA GLU A 259 -26.00 -19.43 -22.40
C GLU A 259 -24.52 -18.99 -22.56
N GLU A 260 -24.20 -18.19 -23.58
CA GLU A 260 -22.85 -17.64 -23.81
C GLU A 260 -22.45 -16.57 -22.76
N THR A 261 -23.40 -15.81 -22.21
CA THR A 261 -23.14 -14.77 -21.20
C THR A 261 -22.94 -15.34 -19.79
N GLU A 262 -23.57 -16.48 -19.49
CA GLU A 262 -23.41 -17.21 -18.23
C GLU A 262 -21.99 -17.79 -18.06
N ILE A 263 -21.40 -18.27 -19.17
CA ILE A 263 -20.03 -18.78 -19.19
C ILE A 263 -19.03 -17.63 -19.03
N GLU A 264 -19.24 -16.48 -19.67
CA GLU A 264 -18.35 -15.32 -19.50
C GLU A 264 -18.38 -14.76 -18.06
N THR A 265 -19.54 -14.76 -17.41
CA THR A 265 -19.69 -14.21 -16.04
C THR A 265 -19.10 -15.13 -14.97
N THR A 266 -19.26 -16.44 -15.09
CA THR A 266 -18.67 -17.43 -14.16
C THR A 266 -17.14 -17.46 -14.27
N VAL A 267 -16.59 -17.45 -15.48
CA VAL A 267 -15.14 -17.32 -15.72
C VAL A 267 -14.61 -15.96 -15.20
N SER A 268 -15.41 -14.90 -15.29
CA SER A 268 -15.06 -13.58 -14.76
C SER A 268 -14.99 -13.52 -13.23
N ILE A 269 -15.62 -14.43 -12.50
CA ILE A 269 -15.59 -14.43 -11.02
C ILE A 269 -14.50 -15.36 -10.47
N MET A 270 -14.09 -16.37 -11.24
CA MET A 270 -13.15 -17.41 -10.83
C MET A 270 -11.80 -16.86 -10.28
N PRO A 271 -11.30 -17.35 -9.13
CA PRO A 271 -9.99 -16.96 -8.60
C PRO A 271 -8.81 -17.47 -9.46
N GLU A 272 -7.69 -16.74 -9.46
CA GLU A 272 -6.42 -17.18 -10.06
C GLU A 272 -5.59 -18.00 -9.05
N LEU A 273 -5.71 -17.68 -7.75
CA LEU A 273 -4.96 -18.34 -6.70
C LEU A 273 -5.80 -18.55 -5.44
N VAL A 274 -5.78 -19.78 -4.93
CA VAL A 274 -6.32 -20.13 -3.61
C VAL A 274 -5.15 -20.41 -2.68
N VAL A 275 -5.00 -19.63 -1.62
CA VAL A 275 -3.96 -19.81 -0.60
C VAL A 275 -4.57 -20.50 0.61
N SER A 276 -4.04 -21.64 1.01
CA SER A 276 -4.44 -22.34 2.24
C SER A 276 -3.32 -22.24 3.27
N LEU A 277 -3.59 -21.57 4.38
CA LEU A 277 -2.67 -21.50 5.51
C LEU A 277 -2.89 -22.71 6.42
N GLU A 278 -1.85 -23.51 6.64
CA GLU A 278 -1.85 -24.62 7.57
C GLU A 278 -1.03 -24.28 8.82
N ALA A 279 -1.48 -24.80 9.96
CA ALA A 279 -0.82 -24.66 11.25
C ALA A 279 -1.40 -25.69 12.22
N GLY A 280 -0.58 -26.17 13.16
CA GLY A 280 -0.97 -27.03 14.25
C GLY A 280 -1.83 -26.30 15.29
N ASP A 281 -2.69 -27.07 15.96
CA ASP A 281 -3.61 -26.53 16.96
C ASP A 281 -2.87 -25.93 18.16
N GLU A 282 -1.70 -26.47 18.51
CA GLU A 282 -0.89 -25.97 19.64
C GLU A 282 -0.25 -24.62 19.32
N PHE A 283 0.35 -24.50 18.14
CA PHE A 283 0.93 -23.25 17.66
C PHE A 283 -0.10 -22.11 17.61
N LEU A 284 -1.32 -22.40 17.13
CA LEU A 284 -2.40 -21.41 17.05
C LEU A 284 -2.86 -20.93 18.43
N LYS A 285 -2.86 -21.81 19.43
CA LYS A 285 -3.18 -21.44 20.82
C LYS A 285 -2.10 -20.55 21.41
N GLU A 286 -0.83 -20.94 21.28
CA GLU A 286 0.30 -20.16 21.78
C GLU A 286 0.33 -18.74 21.20
N ARG A 287 0.06 -18.62 19.89
CA ARG A 287 0.00 -17.33 19.21
C ARG A 287 -1.10 -16.40 19.77
N ILE A 288 -2.21 -16.94 20.27
CA ILE A 288 -3.25 -16.13 20.92
C ILE A 288 -2.91 -15.82 22.37
N ILE A 289 -2.33 -16.76 23.11
CA ILE A 289 -1.89 -16.53 24.49
C ILE A 289 -0.87 -15.37 24.55
N GLN A 290 0.00 -15.27 23.54
CA GLN A 290 0.99 -14.20 23.44
C GLN A 290 0.41 -12.84 23.04
N ARG A 291 -0.87 -12.75 22.65
CA ARG A 291 -1.49 -11.47 22.29
C ARG A 291 -1.90 -10.66 23.51
N PRO A 292 -1.77 -9.32 23.46
CA PRO A 292 -2.19 -8.46 24.56
C PRO A 292 -3.72 -8.53 24.76
N GLU A 293 -4.15 -8.60 26.02
CA GLU A 293 -5.58 -8.71 26.40
C GLU A 293 -6.46 -7.59 25.81
N ARG A 294 -5.87 -6.42 25.55
CA ARG A 294 -6.55 -5.27 24.92
C ARG A 294 -7.10 -5.56 23.52
N GLU A 295 -6.42 -6.43 22.75
CA GLU A 295 -6.88 -6.86 21.41
C GLU A 295 -7.87 -8.03 21.48
N ILE A 296 -7.94 -8.70 22.63
CA ILE A 296 -8.78 -9.88 22.86
C ILE A 296 -10.14 -9.45 23.38
N GLN A 297 -10.21 -8.41 24.22
CA GLN A 297 -11.45 -7.86 24.77
C GLN A 297 -12.40 -7.39 23.65
N GLY A 298 -13.61 -7.97 23.60
CA GLY A 298 -14.63 -7.67 22.58
C GLY A 298 -14.54 -8.53 21.31
N THR A 299 -13.60 -9.48 21.24
CA THR A 299 -13.45 -10.38 20.08
C THR A 299 -13.84 -11.83 20.41
N HIS A 300 -14.03 -12.66 19.37
CA HIS A 300 -14.26 -14.10 19.52
C HIS A 300 -12.97 -14.91 19.79
N TYR A 301 -11.89 -14.25 20.23
CA TYR A 301 -10.61 -14.88 20.57
C TYR A 301 -10.52 -15.32 22.05
N THR A 302 -11.66 -15.35 22.75
CA THR A 302 -11.76 -16.06 24.03
C THR A 302 -11.48 -17.55 23.84
N GLU A 303 -10.79 -18.15 24.81
CA GLU A 303 -10.26 -19.52 24.73
C GLU A 303 -11.33 -20.56 24.34
N GLU A 304 -12.52 -20.50 24.97
CA GLU A 304 -13.63 -21.41 24.68
C GLU A 304 -14.18 -21.26 23.25
N HIS A 305 -14.35 -20.02 22.78
CA HIS A 305 -14.89 -19.75 21.45
C HIS A 305 -13.89 -20.12 20.36
N MET A 306 -12.60 -19.88 20.59
CA MET A 306 -11.54 -20.27 19.66
C MET A 306 -11.45 -21.79 19.54
N MET A 307 -11.40 -22.51 20.67
CA MET A 307 -11.34 -23.98 20.69
C MET A 307 -12.53 -24.61 19.98
N ARG A 308 -13.73 -24.08 20.22
CA ARG A 308 -14.95 -24.49 19.49
C ARG A 308 -14.80 -24.28 17.99
N ARG A 309 -14.33 -23.10 17.55
CA ARG A 309 -14.17 -22.77 16.12
C ARG A 309 -13.09 -23.61 15.45
N LEU A 310 -12.00 -23.91 16.14
CA LEU A 310 -10.92 -24.76 15.66
C LEU A 310 -11.43 -26.20 15.45
N LYS A 311 -12.15 -26.75 16.43
CA LYS A 311 -12.77 -28.07 16.34
C LYS A 311 -13.82 -28.14 15.22
N GLU A 312 -14.66 -27.12 15.10
CA GLU A 312 -15.61 -27.01 13.99
C GLU A 312 -14.91 -26.94 12.63
N TYR A 313 -13.80 -26.20 12.53
CA TYR A 313 -13.00 -26.11 11.30
C TYR A 313 -12.39 -27.46 10.92
N ARG A 314 -11.75 -28.17 11.85
CA ARG A 314 -11.16 -29.50 11.60
C ARG A 314 -12.21 -30.56 11.26
N LYS A 315 -13.40 -30.48 11.86
CA LYS A 315 -14.51 -31.40 11.54
C LYS A 315 -15.04 -31.17 10.12
N ARG A 316 -15.08 -29.92 9.66
CA ARG A 316 -15.58 -29.58 8.32
C ARG A 316 -14.51 -29.81 7.24
N ASN A 317 -13.26 -29.46 7.54
CA ASN A 317 -12.13 -29.65 6.63
C ASN A 317 -11.44 -30.99 6.93
N THR A 318 -12.02 -32.04 6.35
CA THR A 318 -11.43 -33.38 6.26
C THR A 318 -10.96 -33.61 4.83
N GLU A 319 -10.03 -34.53 4.59
CA GLU A 319 -9.42 -34.79 3.28
C GLU A 319 -10.45 -34.90 2.13
N ASP A 320 -11.62 -35.49 2.40
CA ASP A 320 -12.68 -35.68 1.39
C ASP A 320 -13.64 -34.48 1.23
N ASN A 321 -13.73 -33.59 2.23
CA ASN A 321 -14.74 -32.52 2.29
C ASN A 321 -14.12 -31.13 2.48
N THR A 322 -12.93 -30.91 1.92
CA THR A 322 -12.34 -29.58 1.92
C THR A 322 -12.88 -28.74 0.76
N PRO A 323 -13.04 -27.41 0.95
CA PRO A 323 -13.26 -26.49 -0.17
C PRO A 323 -12.14 -26.54 -1.21
N LEU A 324 -10.95 -27.03 -0.83
CA LEU A 324 -9.78 -27.12 -1.70
C LEU A 324 -9.98 -28.14 -2.82
N ASN A 325 -10.64 -29.27 -2.53
CA ASN A 325 -10.93 -30.31 -3.52
C ASN A 325 -11.72 -29.77 -4.73
N PHE A 326 -12.66 -28.85 -4.49
CA PHE A 326 -13.41 -28.20 -5.57
C PHE A 326 -12.52 -27.36 -6.49
N PHE A 327 -11.54 -26.65 -5.93
CA PHE A 327 -10.62 -25.86 -6.75
C PHE A 327 -9.63 -26.74 -7.51
N ASP A 328 -9.18 -27.84 -6.93
CA ASP A 328 -8.36 -28.84 -7.62
C ASP A 328 -9.11 -29.52 -8.78
N GLU A 329 -10.40 -29.82 -8.62
CA GLU A 329 -11.27 -30.34 -9.69
C GLU A 329 -11.37 -29.37 -10.88
N ILE A 330 -11.24 -28.06 -10.64
CA ILE A 330 -11.30 -27.00 -11.64
C ILE A 330 -9.88 -26.60 -12.14
N GLU A 331 -8.87 -27.42 -11.84
CA GLU A 331 -7.45 -27.19 -12.21
C GLU A 331 -6.82 -25.93 -11.57
N ILE A 332 -7.41 -25.40 -10.50
CA ILE A 332 -6.86 -24.31 -9.70
C ILE A 332 -6.20 -24.92 -8.47
N HIS A 333 -4.93 -25.25 -8.60
CA HIS A 333 -4.17 -25.89 -7.51
C HIS A 333 -4.01 -24.96 -6.30
N PRO A 334 -4.55 -25.34 -5.12
CA PRO A 334 -4.37 -24.60 -3.89
C PRO A 334 -2.90 -24.52 -3.51
N PHE A 335 -2.46 -23.32 -3.14
CA PHE A 335 -1.13 -23.07 -2.61
C PHE A 335 -1.16 -23.21 -1.08
N ILE A 336 -0.68 -24.34 -0.60
CA ILE A 336 -0.62 -24.68 0.82
C ILE A 336 0.67 -24.11 1.42
N ILE A 337 0.54 -23.31 2.48
CA ILE A 337 1.67 -22.71 3.19
C ILE A 337 1.58 -23.10 4.66
N ASP A 338 2.64 -23.73 5.16
CA ASP A 338 2.80 -23.97 6.59
C ASP A 338 3.24 -22.67 7.30
N VAL A 339 2.46 -22.24 8.27
CA VAL A 339 2.70 -21.01 9.02
C VAL A 339 3.60 -21.24 10.24
N GLU A 340 3.87 -22.50 10.61
CA GLU A 340 4.76 -22.81 11.75
C GLU A 340 6.21 -22.37 11.48
N ASP A 341 6.65 -22.42 10.23
CA ASP A 341 7.99 -21.98 9.81
C ASP A 341 8.15 -20.45 9.83
N ASP A 342 7.05 -19.70 9.89
CA ASP A 342 7.06 -18.25 9.86
C ASP A 342 7.14 -17.66 11.28
N VAL A 343 8.37 -17.50 11.76
CA VAL A 343 8.70 -16.92 13.07
C VAL A 343 8.51 -15.39 13.09
N CYS A 344 8.25 -14.76 11.94
CA CYS A 344 8.08 -13.31 11.87
C CYS A 344 6.69 -12.90 12.37
N PRO A 345 6.58 -11.94 13.31
CA PRO A 345 5.27 -11.42 13.76
C PRO A 345 4.40 -10.87 12.62
N ASP A 346 5.06 -10.45 11.53
CA ASP A 346 4.44 -9.81 10.38
C ASP A 346 4.09 -10.77 9.25
N MET A 347 4.44 -12.05 9.38
CA MET A 347 4.24 -13.10 8.37
C MET A 347 4.85 -12.78 7.01
N PHE A 348 5.96 -12.05 6.99
CA PHE A 348 6.64 -11.64 5.75
C PHE A 348 7.07 -12.83 4.88
N PRO A 349 7.66 -13.92 5.40
CA PRO A 349 7.93 -15.13 4.62
C PRO A 349 6.70 -15.69 3.91
N THR A 350 5.58 -15.86 4.63
CA THR A 350 4.30 -16.33 4.08
C THR A 350 3.83 -15.43 2.94
N ILE A 351 3.85 -14.12 3.18
CA ILE A 351 3.45 -13.11 2.18
C ILE A 351 4.36 -13.16 0.97
N TYR A 352 5.67 -13.26 1.17
CA TYR A 352 6.65 -13.28 0.10
C TYR A 352 6.47 -14.50 -0.81
N GLN A 353 6.16 -15.67 -0.26
CA GLN A 353 5.81 -16.86 -1.05
C GLN A 353 4.57 -16.62 -1.93
N CYS A 354 3.53 -15.97 -1.39
CA CYS A 354 2.36 -15.57 -2.18
C CYS A 354 2.74 -14.60 -3.31
N LEU A 355 3.58 -13.59 -3.02
CA LEU A 355 4.03 -12.61 -4.01
C LEU A 355 4.84 -13.25 -5.13
N GLN A 356 5.72 -14.22 -4.81
CA GLN A 356 6.48 -14.95 -5.82
C GLN A 356 5.60 -15.75 -6.77
N ARG A 357 4.47 -16.30 -6.28
CA ARG A 357 3.54 -17.09 -7.09
C ARG A 357 2.69 -16.23 -8.02
N ILE A 358 2.21 -15.08 -7.54
CA ILE A 358 1.32 -14.17 -8.30
C ILE A 358 2.12 -13.31 -9.29
N GLY A 359 3.26 -12.77 -8.84
CA GLY A 359 4.09 -11.86 -9.61
C GLY A 359 3.74 -10.37 -9.42
N PRO A 360 4.15 -9.49 -10.34
CA PRO A 360 3.93 -8.04 -10.20
C PRO A 360 2.44 -7.67 -10.38
N PRO A 361 1.99 -6.52 -9.81
CA PRO A 361 0.62 -6.06 -9.98
C PRO A 361 0.29 -5.79 -11.45
N ARG A 362 -0.86 -6.32 -11.89
CA ARG A 362 -1.39 -6.24 -13.27
C ARG A 362 -2.64 -5.36 -13.38
N ASN A 363 -2.89 -4.51 -12.39
CA ASN A 363 -4.09 -3.69 -12.31
C ASN A 363 -3.97 -2.39 -13.12
N TYR A 364 -5.07 -1.63 -13.15
CA TYR A 364 -5.07 -0.23 -13.56
C TYR A 364 -4.24 0.52 -12.52
N GLY A 365 -2.93 0.68 -12.76
CA GLY A 365 -2.01 1.26 -11.79
C GLY A 365 -2.45 2.63 -11.23
N LEU A 366 -1.76 3.11 -10.21
CA LEU A 366 -2.07 4.35 -9.47
C LEU A 366 -2.55 5.48 -10.38
N THR A 367 -3.63 6.16 -9.98
CA THR A 367 -4.10 7.34 -10.70
C THR A 367 -3.02 8.41 -10.75
N ALA A 368 -3.09 9.34 -11.70
CA ALA A 368 -2.08 10.41 -11.82
C ALA A 368 -1.98 11.24 -10.53
N GLU A 369 -3.11 11.42 -9.84
CA GLU A 369 -3.19 12.07 -8.54
C GLU A 369 -2.54 11.23 -7.42
N GLU A 370 -2.92 9.96 -7.29
CA GLU A 370 -2.36 9.05 -6.29
C GLU A 370 -0.85 8.87 -6.47
N ALA A 371 -0.36 8.80 -7.70
CA ALA A 371 1.07 8.70 -8.00
C ALA A 371 1.82 9.99 -7.63
N ARG A 372 1.22 11.17 -7.85
CA ARG A 372 1.78 12.46 -7.41
C ARG A 372 1.82 12.54 -5.89
N ASP A 373 0.76 12.14 -5.21
CA ASP A 373 0.68 12.21 -3.77
C ASP A 373 1.53 11.15 -3.08
N ALA A 374 1.63 9.94 -3.64
CA ALA A 374 2.60 8.94 -3.22
C ALA A 374 4.03 9.46 -3.35
N ARG A 375 4.33 10.15 -4.47
CA ARG A 375 5.64 10.79 -4.66
C ARG A 375 5.91 11.90 -3.65
N LYS A 376 4.94 12.78 -3.38
CA LYS A 376 5.06 13.82 -2.34
C LYS A 376 5.27 13.21 -0.96
N ARG A 377 4.53 12.15 -0.62
CA ARG A 377 4.66 11.42 0.65
C ARG A 377 6.04 10.79 0.77
N ALA A 378 6.52 10.09 -0.26
CA ALA A 378 7.85 9.50 -0.30
C ALA A 378 8.95 10.56 -0.19
N GLU A 379 8.82 11.71 -0.88
CA GLU A 379 9.75 12.83 -0.76
C GLU A 379 9.71 13.49 0.63
N ALA A 380 8.56 13.53 1.30
CA ALA A 380 8.44 14.02 2.67
C ALA A 380 9.07 13.04 3.67
N GLU A 381 8.83 11.74 3.50
CA GLU A 381 9.39 10.69 4.33
C GLU A 381 10.91 10.57 4.17
N ALA A 382 11.43 10.66 2.94
CA ALA A 382 12.87 10.73 2.67
C ALA A 382 13.51 11.97 3.33
N ARG A 383 12.85 13.14 3.26
CA ARG A 383 13.32 14.34 3.97
C ARG A 383 13.29 14.17 5.49
N ALA A 384 12.28 13.50 6.03
CA ALA A 384 12.17 13.23 7.45
C ALA A 384 13.25 12.26 7.95
N THR A 385 13.51 11.18 7.20
CA THR A 385 14.57 10.21 7.53
C THR A 385 15.95 10.83 7.43
N GLU A 386 16.24 11.62 6.39
CA GLU A 386 17.49 12.38 6.28
C GLU A 386 17.68 13.37 7.44
N ALA A 387 16.62 14.08 7.83
CA ALA A 387 16.67 15.01 8.98
C ALA A 387 16.93 14.26 10.30
N ALA A 388 16.31 13.09 10.49
CA ALA A 388 16.52 12.24 11.65
C ALA A 388 17.96 11.73 11.74
N VAL A 389 18.53 11.25 10.63
CA VAL A 389 19.93 10.81 10.55
C VAL A 389 20.89 11.96 10.88
N LYS A 390 20.69 13.15 10.26
CA LYS A 390 21.51 14.33 10.56
C LYS A 390 21.44 14.75 12.03
N LEU A 391 20.24 14.68 12.64
CA LEU A 391 20.07 14.98 14.06
C LEU A 391 20.80 13.97 14.95
N GLN A 392 20.78 12.68 14.59
CA GLN A 392 21.49 11.64 15.31
C GLN A 392 23.01 11.82 15.20
N GLU A 393 23.54 12.09 14.01
CA GLU A 393 24.96 12.38 13.78
C GLU A 393 25.43 13.61 14.57
N GLN A 394 24.62 14.67 14.62
CA GLN A 394 24.92 15.86 15.43
C GLN A 394 25.00 15.54 16.93
N ARG A 395 24.08 14.71 17.43
CA ARG A 395 24.10 14.26 18.84
C ARG A 395 25.37 13.47 19.13
N GLU A 396 25.70 12.49 18.31
CA GLU A 396 26.92 11.70 18.47
C GLU A 396 28.19 12.55 18.38
N PHE A 397 28.22 13.52 17.46
CA PHE A 397 29.35 14.45 17.32
C PHE A 397 29.54 15.29 18.58
N LEU A 398 28.46 15.85 19.13
CA LEU A 398 28.50 16.64 20.36
C LEU A 398 28.93 15.79 21.55
N GLU A 399 28.47 14.54 21.67
CA GLU A 399 28.92 13.61 22.71
C GLU A 399 30.40 13.27 22.60
N ARG A 400 30.89 12.95 21.40
CA ARG A 400 32.32 12.71 21.15
C ARG A 400 33.16 13.95 21.44
N ARG A 401 32.64 15.15 21.19
CA ARG A 401 33.32 16.41 21.52
C ARG A 401 33.43 16.59 23.03
N ARG A 402 32.33 16.40 23.76
CA ARG A 402 32.31 16.45 25.24
C ARG A 402 33.27 15.43 25.86
N LEU A 403 33.33 14.22 25.32
CA LEU A 403 34.25 13.18 25.82
C LEU A 403 35.72 13.57 25.58
N ARG A 404 36.04 14.17 24.43
CA ARG A 404 37.39 14.67 24.13
C ARG A 404 37.79 15.83 25.04
N GLU A 405 36.86 16.77 25.28
CA GLU A 405 37.08 17.89 26.19
C GLU A 405 37.40 17.37 27.61
N LYS A 406 36.60 16.44 28.15
CA LYS A 406 36.87 15.80 29.45
C LYS A 406 38.23 15.09 29.51
N LYS A 407 38.56 14.29 28.50
CA LYS A 407 39.86 13.60 28.44
C LYS A 407 41.03 14.59 28.33
N MET A 408 40.83 15.70 27.63
CA MET A 408 41.84 16.76 27.52
C MET A 408 42.05 17.44 28.87
N GLU A 409 40.98 17.76 29.61
CA GLU A 409 41.05 18.32 30.96
C GLU A 409 41.76 17.36 31.94
N GLU A 410 41.43 16.07 31.88
CA GLU A 410 42.11 15.04 32.68
C GLU A 410 43.62 14.97 32.35
N TRP A 411 43.96 15.01 31.05
CA TRP A 411 45.35 14.98 30.59
C TRP A 411 46.12 16.24 30.99
N THR A 412 45.51 17.43 30.87
CA THR A 412 46.16 18.69 31.27
C THR A 412 46.45 18.71 32.76
N ASN A 413 45.50 18.26 33.58
CA ASN A 413 45.68 18.19 35.03
C ASN A 413 46.78 17.18 35.42
N LEU A 414 46.88 16.05 34.69
CA LEU A 414 47.95 15.08 34.91
C LEU A 414 49.32 15.64 34.51
N MET A 415 49.40 16.31 33.37
CA MET A 415 50.64 16.94 32.89
C MET A 415 51.11 18.06 33.82
N GLU A 416 50.19 18.83 34.39
CA GLU A 416 50.52 19.87 35.37
C GLU A 416 51.14 19.26 36.62
N LYS A 417 50.55 18.18 37.17
CA LYS A 417 51.13 17.44 38.30
C LYS A 417 52.50 16.86 38.00
N LEU A 418 52.69 16.26 36.82
CA LEU A 418 54.00 15.72 36.42
C LEU A 418 55.05 16.82 36.30
N LYS A 419 54.69 18.00 35.81
CA LYS A 419 55.61 19.15 35.76
C LYS A 419 55.98 19.63 37.16
N GLU A 420 55.02 19.71 38.08
CA GLU A 420 55.30 20.06 39.48
C GLU A 420 56.29 19.06 40.11
N GLU A 421 56.06 17.76 39.92
CA GLU A 421 56.96 16.69 40.40
C GLU A 421 58.37 16.76 39.77
N GLU A 422 58.45 17.08 38.47
CA GLU A 422 59.73 17.29 37.76
C GLU A 422 60.47 18.53 38.28
N GLU A 423 59.77 19.65 38.49
CA GLU A 423 60.35 20.88 39.03
C GLU A 423 60.88 20.69 40.45
N GLU A 424 60.13 19.99 41.30
CA GLU A 424 60.58 19.61 42.65
C GLU A 424 61.83 18.72 42.58
N SER A 425 61.83 17.72 41.69
CA SER A 425 62.97 16.82 41.49
C SER A 425 64.21 17.56 40.98
N LEU A 426 64.05 18.50 40.05
CA LEU A 426 65.12 19.36 39.56
C LEU A 426 65.65 20.29 40.65
N CYS A 427 64.78 20.84 41.48
CA CYS A 427 65.18 21.64 42.64
C CYS A 427 66.04 20.83 43.60
N LEU A 428 65.63 19.60 43.93
CA LEU A 428 66.39 18.68 44.78
C LEU A 428 67.74 18.30 44.17
N ALA A 429 67.78 17.99 42.87
CA ALA A 429 69.01 17.68 42.15
C ALA A 429 69.97 18.90 42.07
N GLY A 430 69.44 20.12 42.07
CA GLY A 430 70.22 21.36 42.12
C GLY A 430 70.78 21.71 43.50
N LEU A 431 70.29 21.09 44.59
CA LEU A 431 70.73 21.38 45.96
C LEU A 431 72.23 21.12 46.18
N PRO A 432 72.83 19.98 45.78
CA PRO A 432 74.25 19.73 46.00
C PRO A 432 75.14 20.76 45.28
N LEU A 433 74.78 21.15 44.06
CA LEU A 433 75.52 22.16 43.29
C LEU A 433 75.40 23.54 43.94
N ARG A 434 74.19 23.95 44.35
CA ARG A 434 73.98 25.19 45.11
C ARG A 434 74.77 25.20 46.42
N HIS A 435 74.77 24.08 47.15
CA HIS A 435 75.52 23.93 48.40
C HIS A 435 77.03 24.02 48.16
N TYR A 436 77.53 23.42 47.07
CA TYR A 436 78.94 23.53 46.67
C TYR A 436 79.33 24.97 46.33
N LEU A 437 78.54 25.64 45.48
CA LEU A 437 78.77 27.04 45.11
C LEU A 437 78.76 27.94 46.35
N MET A 438 77.75 27.80 47.22
CA MET A 438 77.63 28.58 48.46
C MET A 438 78.79 28.35 49.43
N LYS A 439 79.32 27.13 49.52
CA LYS A 439 80.38 26.79 50.48
C LYS A 439 81.78 27.17 49.99
N TYR A 440 82.08 26.99 48.70
CA TYR A 440 83.44 27.09 48.19
C TYR A 440 83.68 28.27 47.23
N VAL A 441 82.68 28.65 46.44
CA VAL A 441 82.86 29.68 45.38
C VAL A 441 82.41 31.04 45.88
N PHE A 442 81.24 31.12 46.53
CA PHE A 442 80.68 32.40 46.99
C PHE A 442 81.57 33.18 47.94
N PRO A 443 82.23 32.57 48.96
CA PRO A 443 83.12 33.32 49.86
C PRO A 443 84.30 33.97 49.11
N THR A 444 84.92 33.24 48.19
CA THR A 444 86.05 33.74 47.39
C THR A 444 85.61 34.80 46.39
N LEU A 445 84.46 34.58 45.74
CA LEU A 445 83.91 35.52 44.77
C LEU A 445 83.41 36.81 45.42
N THR A 446 82.85 36.73 46.63
CA THR A 446 82.48 37.93 47.41
C THR A 446 83.71 38.70 47.88
N GLN A 447 84.79 38.03 48.29
CA GLN A 447 86.07 38.69 48.56
C GLN A 447 86.62 39.39 47.31
N GLY A 448 86.67 38.69 46.17
CA GLY A 448 87.10 39.29 44.90
C GLY A 448 86.24 40.46 44.46
N LEU A 449 84.91 40.39 44.62
CA LEU A 449 83.99 41.49 44.30
C LEU A 449 84.19 42.69 45.22
N VAL A 450 84.48 42.47 46.50
CA VAL A 450 84.84 43.56 47.44
C VAL A 450 86.14 44.23 47.00
N GLU A 451 87.13 43.46 46.56
CA GLU A 451 88.40 44.01 46.05
C GLU A 451 88.22 44.81 44.77
N VAL A 452 87.38 44.34 43.84
CA VAL A 452 87.02 45.06 42.60
C VAL A 452 86.29 46.36 42.91
N ALA A 453 85.36 46.34 43.87
CA ALA A 453 84.64 47.54 44.28
C ALA A 453 85.58 48.61 44.86
N ASN A 454 86.68 48.18 45.53
CA ASN A 454 87.70 49.07 46.07
C ASN A 454 88.64 49.60 44.97
N LEU A 455 89.11 48.75 44.06
CA LEU A 455 90.12 49.10 43.06
C LEU A 455 89.55 49.76 41.80
N ARG A 456 88.24 49.58 41.53
CA ARG A 456 87.54 50.04 40.32
C ARG A 456 88.38 49.89 39.03
N PRO A 457 88.83 48.67 38.70
CA PRO A 457 89.54 48.42 37.45
C PRO A 457 88.64 48.73 36.24
N ASP A 458 89.27 49.15 35.13
CA ASP A 458 88.58 49.47 33.87
C ASP A 458 87.78 48.27 33.31
N ASP A 459 88.25 47.04 33.59
CA ASP A 459 87.48 45.82 33.39
C ASP A 459 87.36 45.01 34.70
N PRO A 460 86.21 45.08 35.40
CA PRO A 460 85.99 44.34 36.63
C PRO A 460 85.93 42.82 36.43
N VAL A 461 85.59 42.34 35.23
CA VAL A 461 85.41 40.91 34.97
C VAL A 461 86.76 40.22 34.86
N ASP A 462 87.69 40.79 34.08
CA ASP A 462 89.01 40.21 33.89
C ASP A 462 89.81 40.18 35.22
N PHE A 463 89.64 41.23 36.04
CA PHE A 463 90.23 41.28 37.37
C PHE A 463 89.70 40.18 38.31
N LEU A 464 88.39 39.94 38.32
CA LEU A 464 87.81 38.84 39.11
C LEU A 464 88.34 37.47 38.67
N VAL A 465 88.45 37.25 37.36
CA VAL A 465 88.97 35.98 36.81
C VAL A 465 90.41 35.74 37.26
N SER A 466 91.24 36.79 37.32
CA SER A 466 92.62 36.67 37.81
C SER A 466 92.76 36.30 39.29
N GLN A 467 91.74 36.56 40.10
CA GLN A 467 91.71 36.26 41.54
C GLN A 467 91.04 34.92 41.87
N LEU A 468 90.24 34.38 40.94
CA LEU A 468 89.48 33.14 41.10
C LEU A 468 90.15 31.91 40.49
N LEU A 469 91.17 32.11 39.64
CA LEU A 469 92.10 31.09 39.13
C LEU A 469 93.30 30.96 40.06
#